data_AF-A0A1X4I3K7-F1
#
_entry.id   AF-A0A1X4I3K7-F1
#
_cell.length_a   1.000
_cell.length_b   1.000
_cell.length_c   1.000
_cell.angle_alpha   90.00
_cell.angle_beta   90.00
_cell.angle_gamma   90.00
#
_symmetry.space_group_name_H-M   'P 1'
#
loop_
_entity.id
_entity.type
_entity.pdbx_description
1 polymer ?
#
loop_
_entity_poly.entity_id
_entity_poly.type
_entity_poly.pdbx_seq_one_letter_code
_entity_poly.pdbx_strand_id
1 'polypeptide(L)'
;SPTASLPLVGAAPPHVLAELPAPRRLVWRYGTEAPAVHALGARDARLGEPVLPGYPVTGAELLWSLRHEGALDEEDVLDRRTRIGLVPADRATALDAVREIVDGALSQGG
;
A
#
# COMPACT_ATOMS: atom_id res chain seq x y z
N SER A 1 17.22 23.16 13.71
CA SER A 1 16.07 22.24 13.67
C SER A 1 16.59 20.81 13.64
N PRO A 2 16.03 19.85 14.42
CA PRO A 2 16.43 18.44 14.39
C PRO A 2 15.93 17.68 13.15
N THR A 3 15.08 18.30 12.33
CA THR A 3 14.51 17.67 11.11
C THR A 3 15.56 17.29 10.07
N ALA A 4 16.78 17.84 10.14
CA ALA A 4 17.89 17.46 9.26
C ALA A 4 18.46 16.06 9.57
N SER A 5 18.26 15.54 10.78
CA SER A 5 18.80 14.25 11.22
C SER A 5 17.71 13.23 11.62
N LEU A 6 16.44 13.64 11.58
CA LEU A 6 15.32 12.75 11.84
C LEU A 6 15.03 11.93 10.55
N PRO A 7 15.14 10.59 10.56
CA PRO A 7 14.77 9.78 9.41
C PRO A 7 13.26 9.90 9.12
N LEU A 8 12.91 9.81 7.83
CA LEU A 8 11.52 9.68 7.40
C LEU A 8 10.95 8.31 7.81
N VAL A 9 9.63 8.20 7.85
CA VAL A 9 8.93 6.92 8.03
C VAL A 9 9.39 5.93 6.93
N GLY A 10 9.59 4.68 7.32
CA GLY A 10 10.11 3.63 6.44
C GLY A 10 11.65 3.65 6.27
N ALA A 11 12.34 4.74 6.59
CA ALA A 11 13.78 4.84 6.35
C ALA A 11 14.61 4.06 7.39
N ALA A 12 15.57 3.27 6.90
CA ALA A 12 16.60 2.61 7.70
C ALA A 12 17.87 2.42 6.87
N PRO A 13 19.03 2.13 7.50
CA PRO A 13 20.26 1.80 6.77
C PRO A 13 20.05 0.63 5.79
N PRO A 14 20.76 0.60 4.64
CA PRO A 14 20.55 -0.43 3.62
C PRO A 14 20.71 -1.87 4.12
N HIS A 15 21.65 -2.13 5.05
CA HIS A 15 21.84 -3.46 5.63
C HIS A 15 20.63 -3.91 6.45
N VAL A 16 19.98 -2.99 7.16
CA VAL A 16 18.74 -3.27 7.91
C VAL A 16 17.61 -3.59 6.94
N LEU A 17 17.44 -2.81 5.87
CA LEU A 17 16.40 -3.04 4.87
C LEU A 17 16.57 -4.37 4.14
N ALA A 18 17.82 -4.79 3.90
CA ALA A 18 18.14 -6.05 3.22
C ALA A 18 17.75 -7.30 4.01
N GLU A 19 17.63 -7.19 5.34
CA GLU A 19 17.29 -8.29 6.25
C GLU A 19 15.79 -8.40 6.55
N LEU A 20 14.97 -7.47 6.05
CA LEU A 20 13.53 -7.46 6.33
C LEU A 20 12.81 -8.68 5.72
N PRO A 21 11.91 -9.35 6.47
CA PRO A 21 11.17 -10.52 6.00
C PRO A 21 9.97 -10.12 5.12
N ALA A 22 10.24 -9.46 4.00
CA ALA A 22 9.23 -9.03 3.05
C ALA A 22 9.77 -9.09 1.61
N PRO A 23 8.91 -9.24 0.59
CA PRO A 23 9.30 -9.11 -0.80
C PRO A 23 10.07 -7.80 -1.05
N ARG A 24 11.18 -7.89 -1.80
CA ARG A 24 12.06 -6.74 -2.10
C ARG A 24 11.32 -5.53 -2.66
N ARG A 25 10.26 -5.77 -3.45
CA ARG A 25 9.39 -4.71 -4.00
C ARG A 25 8.72 -3.89 -2.89
N LEU A 26 8.19 -4.57 -1.88
CA LEU A 26 7.54 -3.90 -0.75
C LEU A 26 8.59 -3.15 0.08
N VAL A 27 9.76 -3.74 0.33
CA VAL A 27 10.86 -3.05 1.03
C VAL A 27 11.28 -1.78 0.28
N TRP A 28 11.36 -1.82 -1.05
CA TRP A 28 11.72 -0.65 -1.84
C TRP A 28 10.68 0.48 -1.75
N ARG A 29 9.40 0.14 -1.56
CA ARG A 29 8.29 1.10 -1.51
C ARG A 29 7.96 1.60 -0.10
N TYR A 30 7.98 0.70 0.88
CA TYR A 30 7.50 0.92 2.26
C TYR A 30 8.63 0.87 3.30
N GLY A 31 9.85 0.53 2.90
CA GLY A 31 10.99 0.46 3.80
C GLY A 31 10.72 -0.48 4.98
N THR A 32 10.93 0.01 6.20
CA THR A 32 10.71 -0.76 7.44
C THR A 32 9.25 -1.17 7.67
N GLU A 33 8.28 -0.58 6.97
CA GLU A 33 6.86 -0.95 7.08
C GLU A 33 6.49 -2.15 6.18
N ALA A 34 7.37 -2.53 5.26
CA ALA A 34 7.11 -3.60 4.29
C ALA A 34 6.68 -4.95 4.90
N PRO A 35 7.25 -5.43 6.02
CA PRO A 35 6.76 -6.66 6.66
C PRO A 35 5.31 -6.56 7.13
N ALA A 36 4.89 -5.39 7.62
CA ALA A 36 3.52 -5.18 8.07
C ALA A 36 2.54 -5.13 6.89
N VAL A 37 2.91 -4.48 5.78
CA VAL A 37 2.15 -4.54 4.52
C VAL A 37 2.05 -5.99 4.02
N HIS A 38 3.18 -6.71 3.98
CA HIS A 38 3.22 -8.09 3.50
C HIS A 38 2.33 -9.02 4.33
N ALA A 39 2.32 -8.82 5.66
CA ALA A 39 1.50 -9.62 6.57
C ALA A 39 -0.01 -9.48 6.32
N LEU A 40 -0.50 -8.36 5.78
CA LEU A 40 -1.91 -8.22 5.40
C LEU A 40 -2.29 -9.21 4.29
N GLY A 41 -1.48 -9.30 3.22
CA GLY A 41 -1.71 -10.25 2.12
C GLY A 41 -1.49 -11.70 2.53
N ALA A 42 -0.60 -11.97 3.50
CA ALA A 42 -0.41 -13.32 4.04
C ALA A 42 -1.59 -13.80 4.89
N ARG A 43 -2.34 -12.88 5.52
CA ARG A 43 -3.52 -13.20 6.35
C ARG A 43 -4.80 -13.34 5.54
N ASP A 44 -4.92 -12.62 4.43
CA ASP A 44 -6.04 -12.71 3.51
C ASP A 44 -5.50 -12.80 2.08
N ALA A 45 -5.63 -13.97 1.47
CA ALA A 45 -5.13 -14.24 0.13
C ALA A 45 -5.69 -13.27 -0.91
N ARG A 46 -6.93 -12.77 -0.73
CA ARG A 46 -7.53 -11.78 -1.65
C ARG A 46 -6.78 -10.45 -1.64
N LEU A 47 -6.17 -10.09 -0.51
CA LEU A 47 -5.32 -8.90 -0.38
C LEU A 47 -3.90 -9.14 -0.92
N GLY A 48 -3.49 -10.40 -1.10
CA GLY A 48 -2.20 -10.77 -1.67
C GLY A 48 -2.15 -10.66 -3.19
N GLU A 49 -3.31 -10.65 -3.86
CA GLU A 49 -3.39 -10.59 -5.32
C GLU A 49 -3.27 -9.15 -5.87
N PRO A 50 -2.72 -9.00 -7.09
CA PRO A 50 -2.77 -7.74 -7.81
C PRO A 50 -4.19 -7.20 -7.99
N VAL A 51 -4.36 -5.90 -7.79
CA VAL A 51 -5.63 -5.19 -8.03
C VAL A 51 -5.96 -5.14 -9.53
N LEU A 52 -4.93 -5.15 -10.38
CA LEU A 52 -5.03 -5.19 -11.83
C LEU A 52 -4.05 -6.22 -12.41
N PRO A 53 -4.43 -6.97 -13.46
CA PRO A 53 -3.49 -7.79 -14.20
C PRO A 53 -2.29 -6.98 -14.71
N GLY A 54 -1.08 -7.45 -14.47
CA GLY A 54 0.15 -6.77 -14.89
C GLY A 54 0.61 -5.61 -13.99
N TYR A 55 -0.18 -5.25 -12.97
CA TYR A 55 0.22 -4.25 -11.98
C TYR A 55 0.82 -4.89 -10.73
N PRO A 56 1.81 -4.26 -10.09
CA PRO A 56 2.41 -4.78 -8.87
C PRO A 56 1.60 -4.48 -7.61
N VAL A 57 0.63 -3.57 -7.67
CA VAL A 57 -0.12 -3.10 -6.50
C VAL A 57 -1.16 -4.13 -6.10
N THR A 58 -1.11 -4.52 -4.83
CA THR A 58 -1.99 -5.53 -4.23
C THR A 58 -3.05 -4.91 -3.31
N GLY A 59 -4.10 -5.67 -2.98
CA GLY A 59 -5.12 -5.23 -2.02
C GLY A 59 -4.53 -4.88 -0.63
N ALA A 60 -3.45 -5.55 -0.23
CA ALA A 60 -2.72 -5.28 1.00
C ALA A 60 -2.13 -3.86 1.03
N GLU A 61 -1.59 -3.40 -0.10
CA GLU A 61 -1.06 -2.03 -0.25
C GLU A 61 -2.19 -0.99 -0.20
N LEU A 62 -3.36 -1.31 -0.77
CA LEU A 62 -4.53 -0.43 -0.69
C LEU A 62 -5.02 -0.30 0.76
N LEU A 63 -5.20 -1.43 1.46
CA LEU A 63 -5.64 -1.45 2.85
C LEU A 63 -4.63 -0.78 3.78
N TRP A 64 -3.33 -0.93 3.51
CA TRP A 64 -2.29 -0.21 4.24
C TRP A 64 -2.46 1.30 4.11
N SER A 65 -2.69 1.78 2.89
CA SER A 65 -2.84 3.22 2.64
C SER A 65 -4.02 3.84 3.39
N LEU A 66 -5.14 3.11 3.51
CA LEU A 66 -6.33 3.53 4.24
C LEU A 66 -6.10 3.55 5.75
N ARG A 67 -5.38 2.56 6.29
CA ARG A 67 -5.19 2.41 7.74
C ARG A 67 -4.02 3.22 8.32
N HIS A 68 -2.97 3.45 7.54
CA HIS A 68 -1.71 3.99 8.07
C HIS A 68 -1.20 5.21 7.31
N GLU A 69 -1.62 5.42 6.06
CA GLU A 69 -1.13 6.55 5.27
C GLU A 69 -2.16 7.69 5.10
N GLY A 70 -3.35 7.53 5.68
CA GLY A 70 -4.40 8.55 5.68
C GLY A 70 -5.11 8.71 4.34
N ALA A 71 -5.15 7.69 3.49
CA ALA A 71 -6.10 7.66 2.38
C ALA A 71 -7.53 7.61 2.93
N LEU A 72 -8.43 8.44 2.40
CA LEU A 72 -9.80 8.56 2.91
C LEU A 72 -10.86 7.96 1.98
N ASP A 73 -10.56 7.92 0.68
CA ASP A 73 -11.49 7.49 -0.36
C ASP A 73 -10.76 6.78 -1.51
N GLU A 74 -11.51 6.33 -2.53
CA GLU A 74 -10.93 5.66 -3.69
C GLU A 74 -10.01 6.59 -4.51
N GLU A 75 -10.24 7.90 -4.50
CA GLU A 75 -9.46 8.88 -5.27
C GLU A 75 -8.08 9.05 -4.65
N ASP A 76 -8.00 9.17 -3.32
CA ASP A 76 -6.77 9.12 -2.55
C ASP A 76 -5.91 7.90 -2.90
N VAL A 77 -6.56 6.73 -2.89
CA VAL A 77 -5.90 5.46 -3.17
C VAL A 77 -5.38 5.40 -4.61
N LEU A 78 -6.23 5.71 -5.59
CA LEU A 78 -5.92 5.59 -7.01
C LEU A 78 -4.90 6.64 -7.47
N ASP A 79 -5.07 7.89 -7.06
CA ASP A 79 -4.38 9.01 -7.69
C ASP A 79 -3.11 9.41 -6.91
N ARG A 80 -3.13 9.30 -5.57
CA ARG A 80 -2.02 9.72 -4.70
C ARG A 80 -1.16 8.56 -4.22
N ARG A 81 -1.77 7.45 -3.80
CA ARG A 81 -1.06 6.34 -3.13
C ARG A 81 -0.49 5.31 -4.09
N THR A 82 -1.20 5.03 -5.18
CA THR A 82 -0.84 3.96 -6.12
C THR A 82 -0.41 4.46 -7.49
N ARG A 83 -0.90 5.63 -7.91
CA ARG A 83 -0.77 6.21 -9.27
C ARG A 83 -1.45 5.41 -10.37
N ILE A 84 -2.28 4.42 -10.04
CA ILE A 84 -3.12 3.70 -11.02
C ILE A 84 -4.02 4.70 -11.76
N GLY A 85 -4.48 5.73 -11.05
CA GLY A 85 -5.32 6.80 -11.57
C GLY A 85 -4.73 7.65 -12.71
N LEU A 86 -3.41 7.59 -12.93
CA LEU A 86 -2.76 8.36 -13.99
C LEU A 86 -3.10 7.84 -15.40
N VAL A 87 -3.51 6.58 -15.51
CA VAL A 87 -3.98 5.98 -16.77
C VAL A 87 -5.49 5.80 -16.68
N PRO A 88 -6.30 6.55 -17.46
CA PRO A 88 -7.75 6.51 -17.33
C PRO A 88 -8.37 5.12 -17.49
N ALA A 89 -7.82 4.30 -18.39
CA ALA A 89 -8.27 2.93 -18.60
C ALA A 89 -8.04 2.06 -17.36
N ASP A 90 -6.84 2.11 -16.79
CA ASP A 90 -6.50 1.33 -15.58
C ASP A 90 -7.28 1.83 -14.37
N ARG A 91 -7.49 3.14 -14.24
CA ARG A 91 -8.37 3.73 -13.23
C ARG A 91 -9.78 3.14 -13.31
N ALA A 92 -10.35 3.11 -14.51
CA ALA A 92 -11.69 2.58 -14.73
C ALA A 92 -11.76 1.08 -14.38
N THR A 93 -10.74 0.30 -14.73
CA THR A 93 -10.68 -1.13 -14.41
C THR A 93 -10.48 -1.41 -12.91
N ALA A 94 -9.71 -0.57 -12.20
CA ALA A 94 -9.42 -0.78 -10.78
C ALA A 94 -10.50 -0.27 -9.83
N LEU A 95 -11.39 0.60 -10.30
CA LEU A 95 -12.29 1.39 -9.46
C LEU A 95 -13.14 0.53 -8.52
N ASP A 96 -13.77 -0.52 -9.05
CA ASP A 96 -14.67 -1.36 -8.25
C ASP A 96 -13.91 -2.15 -7.19
N ALA A 97 -12.75 -2.73 -7.54
CA ALA A 97 -11.90 -3.43 -6.59
C ALA A 97 -11.37 -2.51 -5.47
N VAL A 98 -11.04 -1.25 -5.80
CA VAL A 98 -10.63 -0.26 -4.81
C VAL A 98 -11.80 0.08 -3.87
N ARG A 99 -13.01 0.31 -4.42
CA ARG A 99 -14.20 0.63 -3.64
C ARG A 99 -14.56 -0.46 -2.65
N GLU A 100 -14.52 -1.72 -3.07
CA GLU A 100 -14.76 -2.85 -2.18
C GLU A 100 -13.83 -2.84 -0.95
N ILE A 101 -12.56 -2.48 -1.15
CA ILE A 101 -11.57 -2.39 -0.06
C ILE A 101 -11.81 -1.15 0.81
N VAL A 102 -12.15 0.00 0.21
CA VAL A 102 -12.49 1.23 0.95
C VAL A 102 -13.71 0.99 1.84
N ASP A 103 -14.81 0.49 1.29
CA ASP A 103 -16.04 0.21 2.02
C ASP A 103 -15.81 -0.81 3.15
N GLY A 104 -15.03 -1.85 2.86
CA GLY A 104 -14.64 -2.84 3.85
C GLY A 104 -13.79 -2.25 4.98
N ALA A 105 -12.87 -1.33 4.68
CA ALA A 105 -12.03 -0.68 5.69
C ALA A 105 -12.83 0.27 6.58
N LEU A 106 -13.75 1.05 6.01
CA LEU A 106 -14.63 1.97 6.74
C LEU A 106 -15.60 1.23 7.66
N SER A 107 -16.10 0.07 7.22
CA SER A 107 -17.04 -0.75 8.00
C SER A 107 -16.40 -1.42 9.22
N GLN A 108 -15.07 -1.62 9.22
CA GLN A 108 -14.33 -2.21 10.35
C GLN A 108 -13.75 -1.17 11.32
N GLY A 109 -13.93 0.12 11.03
CA GLY A 109 -13.50 1.23 11.88
C GLY A 109 -14.60 1.82 12.77
N GLY A 110 -15.82 1.26 12.73
CA GLY A 110 -16.99 1.66 13.53
C GLY A 110 -17.24 0.79 14.74
#